data_AF-A0A7Z2V896-F1
#
_entry.id   AF-A0A7Z2V896-F1
#
_cell.length_a   1.000
_cell.length_b   1.000
_cell.length_c   1.000
_cell.angle_alpha   90.00
_cell.angle_beta   90.00
_cell.angle_gamma   90.00
#
_symmetry.space_group_name_H-M   'P 1'
#
loop_
_entity.id
_entity.type
_entity.pdbx_description
1 polymer ?
#
loop_
_entity_poly.entity_id
_entity_poly.type
_entity_poly.pdbx_seq_one_letter_code
_entity_poly.pdbx_strand_id
1 'polypeptide(L)'
;MSRLLPRCIAITLGLLPLADAAADPERDRQSILAMQGEYAVDFAFDETVLLKPGYERASAMRSGANEVVIVVEDSPRKLVLQHLLVDEKTRHVTKHWRQDWVYEAPQRFEFTADQTWQVRALPASATQGAWTQCVFEVSDAPRYCGTGRWDYADGHPTWSSDPSWRPLPRREYTKRSDYNALSVINRHTLTPSGWTHEQFNTKVLRKPDGSQEPIAREFGFNDYRKTTELDFAPAYAYWKGTQGYWAKVRARWARFLDTPPGLHLKTKPDGMAMIMPMFQQAERVQQGKRVKDAQIDAVFAQWVEPAN
;
A
#
# COMPACT_ATOMS: atom_id res chain seq x y z
N MET A 1 18.83 67.39 -39.45
CA MET A 1 18.39 66.02 -39.85
C MET A 1 18.05 65.26 -38.58
N SER A 2 16.78 65.19 -38.20
CA SER A 2 16.29 64.39 -37.07
C SER A 2 16.42 62.90 -37.35
N ARG A 3 16.95 62.14 -36.40
CA ARG A 3 16.74 60.68 -36.33
C ARG A 3 16.21 60.35 -34.94
N LEU A 4 14.90 60.09 -34.87
CA LEU A 4 14.28 59.46 -33.71
C LEU A 4 14.74 58.00 -33.67
N LEU A 5 15.35 57.57 -32.57
CA LEU A 5 15.52 56.16 -32.25
C LEU A 5 14.24 55.63 -31.58
N PRO A 6 13.76 54.43 -31.94
CA PRO A 6 12.58 53.84 -31.34
C PRO A 6 12.93 53.31 -29.95
N ARG A 7 12.13 53.68 -28.94
CA ARG A 7 12.18 53.07 -27.60
C ARG A 7 11.59 51.67 -27.68
N CYS A 8 12.43 50.65 -27.64
CA CYS A 8 12.01 49.28 -27.35
C CYS A 8 11.54 49.20 -25.89
N ILE A 9 10.24 49.03 -25.69
CA ILE A 9 9.66 48.67 -24.39
C ILE A 9 9.90 47.17 -24.20
N ALA A 10 10.82 46.81 -23.32
CA ALA A 10 11.01 45.44 -22.89
C ALA A 10 9.85 45.05 -21.95
N ILE A 11 8.89 44.28 -22.47
CA ILE A 11 7.86 43.64 -21.65
C ILE A 11 8.54 42.48 -20.90
N THR A 12 8.82 42.70 -19.64
CA THR A 12 9.25 41.65 -18.70
C THR A 12 8.03 40.79 -18.40
N LEU A 13 7.95 39.62 -19.04
CA LEU A 13 6.98 38.59 -18.67
C LEU A 13 7.38 38.09 -17.27
N GLY A 14 6.74 38.62 -16.23
CA GLY A 14 6.90 38.12 -14.88
C GLY A 14 6.39 36.69 -14.82
N LEU A 15 7.27 35.71 -14.61
CA LEU A 15 6.86 34.39 -14.16
C LEU A 15 6.20 34.57 -12.79
N LEU A 16 4.88 34.58 -12.77
CA LEU A 16 4.12 34.40 -11.53
C LEU A 16 4.52 33.02 -10.98
N PRO A 17 4.99 32.93 -9.72
CA PRO A 17 5.15 31.62 -9.10
C PRO A 17 3.78 30.94 -9.12
N LEU A 18 3.73 29.72 -9.68
CA LEU A 18 2.59 28.83 -9.46
C LEU A 18 2.46 28.71 -7.94
N ALA A 19 1.41 29.30 -7.39
CA ALA A 19 1.05 29.03 -6.01
C ALA A 19 0.79 27.53 -5.94
N ASP A 20 1.63 26.80 -5.19
CA ASP A 20 1.24 25.47 -4.71
C ASP A 20 -0.14 25.67 -4.08
N ALA A 21 -1.16 25.06 -4.67
CA ALA A 21 -2.48 25.05 -4.06
C ALA A 21 -2.30 24.51 -2.64
N ALA A 22 -2.69 25.29 -1.63
CA ALA A 22 -2.52 24.89 -0.25
C ALA A 22 -3.14 23.49 -0.05
N ALA A 23 -2.43 22.61 0.66
CA ALA A 23 -2.93 21.27 0.93
C ALA A 23 -4.33 21.33 1.55
N ASP A 24 -5.26 20.56 0.99
CA ASP A 24 -6.64 20.47 1.45
C ASP A 24 -6.90 19.06 2.02
N PRO A 25 -6.65 18.86 3.33
CA PRO A 25 -6.76 17.54 3.93
C PRO A 25 -8.17 16.94 3.83
N GLU A 26 -9.22 17.75 3.78
CA GLU A 26 -10.58 17.23 3.64
C GLU A 26 -10.83 16.76 2.20
N ARG A 27 -10.37 17.49 1.19
CA ARG A 27 -10.44 17.04 -0.20
C ARG A 27 -9.65 15.76 -0.44
N ASP A 28 -8.46 15.67 0.15
CA ASP A 28 -7.63 14.47 0.11
C ASP A 28 -8.35 13.28 0.78
N ARG A 29 -8.93 13.51 1.97
CA ARG A 29 -9.73 12.51 2.70
C ARG A 29 -10.89 12.00 1.84
N GLN A 30 -11.64 12.89 1.19
CA GLN A 30 -12.72 12.51 0.27
C GLN A 30 -12.22 11.70 -0.93
N SER A 31 -11.01 12.00 -1.41
CA SER A 31 -10.39 11.27 -2.53
C SER A 31 -10.00 9.85 -2.12
N ILE A 32 -9.51 9.65 -0.90
CA ILE A 32 -9.25 8.32 -0.35
C ILE A 32 -10.57 7.56 -0.13
N LEU A 33 -11.59 8.20 0.43
CA LEU A 33 -12.91 7.59 0.65
C LEU A 33 -13.59 7.16 -0.65
N ALA A 34 -13.35 7.86 -1.77
CA ALA A 34 -13.86 7.50 -3.08
C ALA A 34 -13.31 6.17 -3.63
N MET A 35 -12.26 5.60 -3.02
CA MET A 35 -11.78 4.25 -3.31
C MET A 35 -12.67 3.13 -2.72
N GLN A 36 -13.65 3.47 -1.88
CA GLN A 36 -14.65 2.54 -1.37
C GLN A 36 -15.57 2.05 -2.50
N GLY A 37 -15.85 0.75 -2.53
CA GLY A 37 -16.78 0.18 -3.51
C GLY A 37 -16.55 -1.30 -3.78
N GLU A 38 -17.27 -1.80 -4.77
CA GLU A 38 -17.22 -3.17 -5.29
C GLU A 38 -16.60 -3.17 -6.68
N TYR A 39 -15.58 -3.99 -6.89
CA TYR A 39 -14.71 -3.91 -8.05
C TYR A 39 -14.45 -5.26 -8.70
N ALA A 40 -14.44 -5.27 -10.03
CA ALA A 40 -13.65 -6.20 -10.81
C ALA A 40 -12.25 -5.59 -10.94
N VAL A 41 -11.22 -6.37 -10.60
CA VAL A 41 -9.84 -5.90 -10.53
C VAL A 41 -8.98 -6.65 -11.52
N ASP A 42 -8.28 -5.92 -12.38
CA ASP A 42 -7.27 -6.46 -13.29
C ASP A 42 -5.88 -6.09 -12.79
N PHE A 43 -4.96 -7.06 -12.77
CA PHE A 43 -3.57 -6.89 -12.37
C PHE A 43 -2.64 -7.16 -13.54
N ALA A 44 -1.82 -6.18 -13.90
CA ALA A 44 -0.80 -6.29 -14.95
C ALA A 44 0.58 -5.88 -14.42
N PHE A 45 1.58 -6.74 -14.59
CA PHE A 45 2.97 -6.44 -14.23
C PHE A 45 3.90 -6.72 -15.41
N ASP A 46 4.69 -5.72 -15.78
CA ASP A 46 5.56 -5.76 -16.96
C ASP A 46 6.94 -5.22 -16.62
N GLU A 47 7.98 -6.02 -16.87
CA GLU A 47 9.36 -5.53 -16.81
C GLU A 47 9.66 -4.62 -18.00
N THR A 48 10.02 -3.37 -17.71
CA THR A 48 10.18 -2.32 -18.71
C THR A 48 11.65 -2.08 -19.04
N VAL A 49 12.46 -1.78 -18.02
CA VAL A 49 13.88 -1.42 -18.16
C VAL A 49 14.75 -2.51 -17.57
N LEU A 50 15.62 -3.11 -18.37
CA LEU A 50 16.58 -4.13 -17.90
C LEU A 50 17.85 -3.40 -17.43
N LEU A 51 18.20 -3.57 -16.16
CA LEU A 51 19.29 -2.82 -15.53
C LEU A 51 20.55 -3.68 -15.35
N LYS A 52 20.36 -4.99 -15.12
CA LYS A 52 21.47 -5.94 -14.98
C LYS A 52 22.00 -6.38 -16.34
N PRO A 53 23.32 -6.30 -16.59
CA PRO A 53 23.93 -6.83 -17.82
C PRO A 53 23.61 -8.31 -18.03
N GLY A 54 23.18 -8.67 -19.24
CA GLY A 54 22.84 -10.06 -19.60
C GLY A 54 21.56 -10.60 -18.98
N TYR A 55 20.78 -9.78 -18.26
CA TYR A 55 19.48 -10.19 -17.73
C TYR A 55 18.43 -10.29 -18.86
N GLU A 56 17.73 -11.40 -18.90
CA GLU A 56 16.60 -11.62 -19.80
C GLU A 56 15.29 -11.20 -19.13
N ARG A 57 14.47 -10.46 -19.87
CA ARG A 57 13.17 -9.97 -19.40
C ARG A 57 12.27 -11.14 -18.99
N ALA A 58 11.75 -11.08 -17.77
CA ALA A 58 10.75 -12.05 -17.33
C ALA A 58 9.41 -11.84 -18.07
N SER A 59 8.64 -12.92 -18.24
CA SER A 59 7.32 -12.84 -18.87
C SER A 59 6.37 -11.93 -18.08
N ALA A 60 5.56 -11.18 -18.81
CA ALA A 60 4.51 -10.35 -18.22
C ALA A 60 3.53 -11.20 -17.40
N MET A 61 3.08 -10.66 -16.26
CA MET A 61 2.08 -11.32 -15.42
C MET A 61 0.73 -10.63 -15.55
N ARG A 62 -0.31 -11.45 -15.71
CA ARG A 62 -1.71 -11.03 -15.75
C ARG A 62 -2.52 -11.90 -14.79
N SER A 63 -3.42 -11.27 -14.04
CA SER A 63 -4.40 -11.93 -13.19
C SER A 63 -5.58 -11.00 -12.94
N GLY A 64 -6.69 -11.52 -12.43
CA GLY A 64 -7.83 -10.71 -12.01
C GLY A 64 -8.46 -11.25 -10.73
N ALA A 65 -9.29 -10.41 -10.10
CA ALA A 65 -10.04 -10.77 -8.91
C ALA A 65 -11.30 -9.92 -8.76
N ASN A 66 -12.21 -10.33 -7.87
CA ASN A 66 -13.32 -9.49 -7.45
C ASN A 66 -13.09 -9.05 -6.00
N GLU A 67 -13.17 -7.75 -5.75
CA GLU A 67 -12.76 -7.15 -4.48
C GLU A 67 -13.77 -6.10 -4.02
N VAL A 68 -14.12 -6.13 -2.73
CA VAL A 68 -14.83 -5.02 -2.08
C VAL A 68 -13.88 -4.27 -1.16
N VAL A 69 -13.92 -2.95 -1.22
CA VAL A 69 -13.19 -2.03 -0.35
C VAL A 69 -14.17 -1.46 0.67
N ILE A 70 -13.91 -1.67 1.96
CA ILE A 70 -14.76 -1.24 3.07
C ILE A 70 -14.01 -0.23 3.95
N VAL A 71 -14.70 0.84 4.34
CA VAL A 71 -14.19 1.79 5.33
C VAL A 71 -14.29 1.19 6.74
N VAL A 72 -13.16 1.11 7.44
CA VAL A 72 -13.02 0.56 8.80
C VAL A 72 -12.91 1.67 9.83
N GLU A 73 -12.18 2.73 9.50
CA GLU A 73 -12.01 3.91 10.33
C GLU A 73 -12.12 5.13 9.41
N ASP A 74 -12.88 6.13 9.86
CA ASP A 74 -13.02 7.40 9.19
C ASP A 74 -12.93 8.53 10.21
N SER A 75 -11.82 9.24 10.19
CA SER A 75 -11.57 10.40 11.03
C SER A 75 -10.83 11.48 10.23
N PRO A 76 -10.86 12.76 10.67
CA PRO A 76 -10.25 13.87 9.91
C PRO A 76 -8.77 13.68 9.56
N ARG A 77 -8.00 12.92 10.35
CA ARG A 77 -6.57 12.70 10.14
C ARG A 77 -6.18 11.25 9.87
N LYS A 78 -7.15 10.33 9.86
CA LYS A 78 -6.88 8.92 9.66
C LYS A 78 -8.06 8.20 9.00
N LEU A 79 -7.73 7.44 7.95
CA LEU A 79 -8.64 6.51 7.30
C LEU A 79 -8.05 5.11 7.32
N VAL A 80 -8.91 4.10 7.44
CA VAL A 80 -8.51 2.70 7.28
C VAL A 80 -9.46 2.04 6.30
N LEU A 81 -8.94 1.51 5.20
CA LEU A 81 -9.71 0.78 4.20
C LEU A 81 -9.28 -0.69 4.20
N GLN A 82 -10.24 -1.60 4.33
CA GLN A 82 -10.05 -3.04 4.25
C GLN A 82 -10.54 -3.54 2.90
N HIS A 83 -9.71 -4.32 2.23
CA HIS A 83 -10.07 -4.97 0.99
C HIS A 83 -10.36 -6.47 1.22
N LEU A 84 -11.44 -6.97 0.64
CA LEU A 84 -11.90 -8.35 0.77
C LEU A 84 -12.15 -8.93 -0.61
N LEU A 85 -11.47 -10.03 -0.93
CA LEU A 85 -11.68 -10.77 -2.16
C LEU A 85 -12.88 -11.71 -2.03
N VAL A 86 -13.65 -11.82 -3.10
CA VAL A 86 -14.74 -12.80 -3.25
C VAL A 86 -14.44 -13.68 -4.46
N ASP A 87 -14.31 -14.98 -4.23
CA ASP A 87 -14.26 -15.94 -5.32
C ASP A 87 -15.67 -16.14 -5.89
N GLU A 88 -15.83 -15.89 -7.19
CA GLU A 88 -17.13 -15.92 -7.88
C GLU A 88 -17.82 -17.29 -7.80
N LYS A 89 -17.04 -18.38 -7.92
CA LYS A 89 -17.58 -19.73 -8.05
C LYS A 89 -17.93 -20.34 -6.69
N THR A 90 -17.04 -20.18 -5.72
CA THR A 90 -17.15 -20.80 -4.39
C THR A 90 -17.78 -19.88 -3.36
N ARG A 91 -17.92 -18.58 -3.67
CA ARG A 91 -18.31 -17.51 -2.73
C ARG A 91 -17.36 -17.40 -1.52
N HIS A 92 -16.17 -17.98 -1.60
CA HIS A 92 -15.17 -17.91 -0.55
C HIS A 92 -14.65 -16.47 -0.42
N VAL A 93 -14.55 -16.00 0.83
CA VAL A 93 -14.04 -14.66 1.14
C VAL A 93 -12.64 -14.76 1.69
N THR A 94 -11.72 -14.00 1.11
CA THR A 94 -10.37 -13.81 1.66
C THR A 94 -10.20 -12.36 2.11
N LYS A 95 -9.86 -12.15 3.39
CA LYS A 95 -9.34 -10.85 3.84
C LYS A 95 -8.00 -10.60 3.16
N HIS A 96 -7.95 -9.66 2.22
CA HIS A 96 -6.84 -9.56 1.28
C HIS A 96 -5.73 -8.61 1.77
N TRP A 97 -5.97 -7.31 1.70
CA TRP A 97 -5.01 -6.32 2.18
C TRP A 97 -5.72 -5.15 2.83
N ARG A 98 -4.97 -4.39 3.62
CA ARG A 98 -5.48 -3.21 4.32
C ARG A 98 -4.56 -2.04 4.03
N GLN A 99 -5.16 -0.86 3.91
CA GLN A 99 -4.44 0.40 3.80
C GLN A 99 -4.89 1.34 4.91
N ASP A 100 -3.91 1.80 5.69
CA ASP A 100 -4.08 2.86 6.68
C ASP A 100 -3.51 4.14 6.08
N TRP A 101 -4.25 5.24 6.20
CA TRP A 101 -3.86 6.55 5.72
C TRP A 101 -3.80 7.51 6.90
N VAL A 102 -2.68 8.19 7.08
CA VAL A 102 -2.47 9.14 8.19
C VAL A 102 -1.98 10.48 7.64
N TYR A 103 -2.71 11.55 7.95
CA TYR A 103 -2.37 12.92 7.54
C TYR A 103 -1.26 13.50 8.41
N GLU A 104 -0.19 13.95 7.75
CA GLU A 104 1.07 14.43 8.34
C GLU A 104 1.63 13.49 9.41
N ALA A 105 1.72 12.19 9.06
CA ALA A 105 2.20 11.17 9.97
C ALA A 105 3.57 11.54 10.58
N PRO A 106 3.76 11.46 11.92
CA PRO A 106 5.05 11.79 12.54
C PRO A 106 6.09 10.68 12.39
N GLN A 107 5.66 9.48 11.99
CA GLN A 107 6.50 8.30 11.82
C GLN A 107 5.82 7.31 10.86
N ARG A 108 6.59 6.34 10.37
CA ARG A 108 6.08 5.17 9.64
C ARG A 108 7.01 3.98 9.85
N PHE A 109 6.54 2.77 9.52
CA PHE A 109 7.41 1.61 9.43
C PHE A 109 8.01 1.48 8.02
N GLU A 110 9.25 0.98 7.94
CA GLU A 110 9.96 0.80 6.67
C GLU A 110 10.58 -0.60 6.60
N PHE A 111 10.38 -1.31 5.49
CA PHE A 111 11.00 -2.60 5.25
C PHE A 111 12.52 -2.43 5.05
N THR A 112 13.30 -3.20 5.81
CA THR A 112 14.77 -3.12 5.78
C THR A 112 15.38 -4.33 5.06
N ALA A 113 15.29 -5.52 5.63
CA ALA A 113 15.69 -6.79 5.02
C ALA A 113 15.06 -7.94 5.82
N ASP A 114 15.11 -9.16 5.30
CA ASP A 114 14.87 -10.40 6.07
C ASP A 114 13.65 -10.34 7.00
N GLN A 115 12.51 -9.94 6.46
CA GLN A 115 11.25 -9.75 7.21
C GLN A 115 11.39 -8.84 8.45
N THR A 116 12.17 -7.77 8.33
CA THR A 116 12.36 -6.74 9.35
C THR A 116 11.79 -5.41 8.88
N TRP A 117 11.02 -4.77 9.77
CA TRP A 117 10.49 -3.43 9.61
C TRP A 117 10.92 -2.57 10.78
N GLN A 118 11.47 -1.41 10.48
CA GLN A 118 11.87 -0.44 11.51
C GLN A 118 10.93 0.75 11.51
N VAL A 119 10.55 1.22 12.69
CA VAL A 119 9.76 2.46 12.85
C VAL A 119 10.71 3.64 12.78
N ARG A 120 10.45 4.55 11.85
CA ARG A 120 11.26 5.74 11.58
C ARG A 120 10.43 6.99 11.78
N ALA A 121 10.97 7.95 12.52
CA ALA A 121 10.41 9.29 12.60
C ALA A 121 10.52 9.98 11.24
N LEU A 122 9.49 10.73 10.87
CA LEU A 122 9.44 11.51 9.64
C LEU A 122 9.63 13.00 9.96
N PRO A 123 10.46 13.73 9.19
CA PRO A 123 10.59 15.16 9.39
C PRO A 123 9.28 15.85 9.02
N ALA A 124 8.82 16.79 9.85
CA ALA A 124 7.57 17.51 9.63
C ALA A 124 7.53 18.22 8.26
N SER A 125 8.67 18.68 7.75
CA SER A 125 8.77 19.27 6.41
C SER A 125 8.44 18.29 5.27
N ALA A 126 8.68 16.99 5.46
CA ALA A 126 8.31 15.97 4.47
C ALA A 126 6.83 15.59 4.54
N THR A 127 6.20 15.74 5.71
CA THR A 127 4.83 15.25 5.96
C THR A 127 3.78 16.35 6.00
N GLN A 128 4.16 17.62 6.16
CA GLN A 128 3.26 18.79 6.16
C GLN A 128 2.37 18.78 4.91
N GLY A 129 1.05 18.70 5.04
CA GLY A 129 0.14 18.62 3.88
C GLY A 129 0.16 17.30 3.11
N ALA A 130 0.76 16.24 3.64
CA ALA A 130 0.91 14.95 2.97
C ALA A 130 0.16 13.84 3.71
N TRP A 131 -0.25 12.81 2.97
CA TRP A 131 -0.81 11.59 3.52
C TRP A 131 0.20 10.45 3.43
N THR A 132 0.36 9.72 4.53
CA THR A 132 1.14 8.48 4.56
C THR A 132 0.21 7.28 4.45
N GLN A 133 0.38 6.50 3.39
CA GLN A 133 -0.28 5.21 3.20
C GLN A 133 0.62 4.10 3.76
N CYS A 134 0.09 3.29 4.66
CA CYS A 134 0.71 2.06 5.14
C CYS A 134 -0.13 0.85 4.74
N VAL A 135 0.49 -0.11 4.07
CA VAL A 135 -0.14 -1.31 3.53
C VAL A 135 0.21 -2.53 4.37
N PHE A 136 -0.80 -3.35 4.62
CA PHE A 136 -0.70 -4.58 5.40
C PHE A 136 -1.27 -5.77 4.63
N GLU A 137 -0.72 -6.95 4.89
CA GLU A 137 -1.10 -8.19 4.21
C GLU A 137 -2.36 -8.86 4.81
N VAL A 138 -2.68 -10.06 4.35
CA VAL A 138 -3.88 -10.82 4.74
C VAL A 138 -4.02 -10.97 6.26
N SER A 139 -2.90 -11.16 6.97
CA SER A 139 -2.80 -11.30 8.43
C SER A 139 -2.63 -9.98 9.19
N ASP A 140 -2.73 -8.84 8.51
CA ASP A 140 -2.35 -7.50 8.98
C ASP A 140 -0.85 -7.34 9.29
N ALA A 141 0.02 -8.26 8.87
CA ALA A 141 1.47 -8.06 8.90
C ALA A 141 1.87 -6.83 8.05
N PRO A 142 2.85 -6.01 8.48
CA PRO A 142 3.27 -4.83 7.74
C PRO A 142 3.86 -5.24 6.39
N ARG A 143 3.55 -4.47 5.33
CA ARG A 143 4.15 -4.66 4.01
C ARG A 143 5.06 -3.49 3.65
N TYR A 144 4.50 -2.30 3.54
CA TYR A 144 5.25 -1.06 3.27
C TYR A 144 4.46 0.17 3.68
N CYS A 145 5.15 1.30 3.80
CA CYS A 145 4.53 2.63 3.88
C CYS A 145 5.15 3.57 2.85
N GLY A 146 4.37 4.53 2.37
CA GLY A 146 4.83 5.64 1.52
C GLY A 146 4.10 6.92 1.88
N THR A 147 4.80 8.04 1.83
CA THR A 147 4.29 9.39 2.15
C THR A 147 4.20 10.17 0.85
N GLY A 148 3.02 10.73 0.57
CA GLY A 148 2.74 11.35 -0.72
C GLY A 148 1.71 12.45 -0.64
N ARG A 149 1.51 13.14 -1.76
CA ARG A 149 0.56 14.24 -1.89
C ARG A 149 -0.43 13.94 -3.00
N TRP A 150 -1.62 14.48 -2.83
CA TRP A 150 -2.61 14.53 -3.88
C TRP A 150 -2.33 15.69 -4.82
N ASP A 151 -2.37 15.40 -6.11
CA ASP A 151 -2.45 16.36 -7.20
C ASP A 151 -3.85 16.26 -7.81
N TYR A 152 -4.40 17.40 -8.18
CA TYR A 152 -5.73 17.55 -8.75
C TYR A 152 -5.71 18.25 -10.10
N ALA A 153 -4.52 18.46 -10.67
CA ALA A 153 -4.36 18.95 -12.03
C ALA A 153 -5.21 18.13 -13.00
N ASP A 154 -5.73 18.81 -14.03
CA ASP A 154 -6.50 18.23 -15.13
C ASP A 154 -7.75 17.42 -14.71
N GLY A 155 -8.23 17.58 -13.48
CA GLY A 155 -9.44 16.90 -13.00
C GLY A 155 -9.22 15.42 -12.67
N HIS A 156 -7.98 14.99 -12.47
CA HIS A 156 -7.62 13.60 -12.17
C HIS A 156 -6.96 13.49 -10.79
N PRO A 157 -7.74 13.36 -9.69
CA PRO A 157 -7.19 13.21 -8.35
C PRO A 157 -6.18 12.07 -8.28
N THR A 158 -4.92 12.41 -8.02
CA THR A 158 -3.78 11.50 -8.10
C THR A 158 -2.90 11.65 -6.88
N TRP A 159 -2.79 10.62 -6.06
CA TRP A 159 -1.79 10.57 -4.99
C TRP A 159 -0.52 9.87 -5.47
N SER A 160 0.66 10.43 -5.23
CA SER A 160 1.94 9.77 -5.53
C SER A 160 2.84 9.73 -4.29
N SER A 161 3.36 8.55 -3.95
CA SER A 161 4.26 8.34 -2.81
C SER A 161 5.69 8.75 -3.11
N ASP A 162 6.46 9.00 -2.05
CA ASP A 162 7.91 8.90 -2.08
C ASP A 162 8.37 7.45 -2.36
N PRO A 163 9.65 7.24 -2.73
CA PRO A 163 10.22 5.91 -2.84
C PRO A 163 10.21 5.16 -1.51
N SER A 164 9.75 3.92 -1.51
CA SER A 164 9.68 3.06 -0.34
C SER A 164 10.16 1.65 -0.64
N TRP A 165 10.54 0.91 0.40
CA TRP A 165 10.96 -0.48 0.29
C TRP A 165 9.84 -1.42 0.73
N ARG A 166 9.74 -2.57 0.07
CA ARG A 166 8.79 -3.62 0.43
C ARG A 166 9.36 -5.03 0.19
N PRO A 167 8.89 -6.05 0.93
CA PRO A 167 9.24 -7.43 0.67
C PRO A 167 8.71 -7.89 -0.68
N LEU A 168 9.21 -9.03 -1.15
CA LEU A 168 8.70 -9.67 -2.36
C LEU A 168 7.24 -10.09 -2.16
N PRO A 169 6.36 -9.81 -3.14
CA PRO A 169 5.03 -10.41 -3.14
C PRO A 169 5.10 -11.90 -3.50
N ARG A 170 4.05 -12.64 -3.16
CA ARG A 170 3.91 -14.08 -3.45
C ARG A 170 4.22 -14.49 -4.88
N ARG A 171 3.78 -13.69 -5.86
CA ARG A 171 4.05 -13.98 -7.28
C ARG A 171 5.55 -14.05 -7.61
N GLU A 172 6.38 -13.37 -6.83
CA GLU A 172 7.82 -13.28 -7.03
C GLU A 172 8.54 -14.34 -6.19
N TYR A 173 8.38 -14.36 -4.86
CA TYR A 173 9.17 -15.27 -4.00
C TYR A 173 8.88 -16.77 -4.23
N THR A 174 7.77 -17.11 -4.90
CA THR A 174 7.46 -18.50 -5.26
C THR A 174 8.07 -18.94 -6.59
N LYS A 175 8.50 -18.00 -7.44
CA LYS A 175 8.99 -18.25 -8.79
C LYS A 175 10.42 -17.79 -9.02
N ARG A 176 10.90 -16.88 -8.18
CA ARG A 176 12.15 -16.14 -8.37
C ARG A 176 12.97 -16.10 -7.09
N SER A 177 14.28 -16.06 -7.29
CA SER A 177 15.30 -16.03 -6.24
C SER A 177 16.46 -15.08 -6.58
N ASP A 178 16.36 -14.33 -7.68
CA ASP A 178 17.42 -13.48 -8.21
C ASP A 178 17.46 -12.08 -7.60
N TYR A 179 16.49 -11.75 -6.74
CA TYR A 179 16.44 -10.51 -5.97
C TYR A 179 15.62 -10.68 -4.68
N ASN A 180 15.71 -9.73 -3.75
CA ASN A 180 15.13 -9.85 -2.41
C ASN A 180 14.45 -8.58 -1.87
N ALA A 181 14.40 -7.49 -2.64
CA ALA A 181 13.63 -6.31 -2.30
C ALA A 181 13.05 -5.60 -3.53
N LEU A 182 11.97 -4.84 -3.32
CA LEU A 182 11.42 -3.91 -4.29
C LEU A 182 11.56 -2.48 -3.74
N SER A 183 12.13 -1.58 -4.55
CA SER A 183 12.01 -0.12 -4.35
C SER A 183 10.85 0.37 -5.20
N VAL A 184 9.90 1.09 -4.59
CA VAL A 184 8.60 1.37 -5.21
C VAL A 184 8.14 2.79 -4.97
N ILE A 185 7.67 3.43 -6.02
CA ILE A 185 6.77 4.58 -5.96
C ILE A 185 5.37 4.08 -6.30
N ASN A 186 4.40 4.38 -5.44
CA ASN A 186 3.00 4.04 -5.64
C ASN A 186 2.26 5.29 -6.09
N ARG A 187 1.35 5.13 -7.05
CA ARG A 187 0.42 6.17 -7.45
C ARG A 187 -1.00 5.62 -7.47
N HIS A 188 -1.91 6.38 -6.89
CA HIS A 188 -3.33 6.08 -6.92
C HIS A 188 -4.07 7.18 -7.67
N THR A 189 -4.85 6.82 -8.66
CA THR A 189 -5.57 7.78 -9.50
C THR A 189 -7.04 7.45 -9.52
N LEU A 190 -7.91 8.39 -9.13
CA LEU A 190 -9.35 8.19 -9.27
C LEU A 190 -9.76 8.30 -10.74
N THR A 191 -10.68 7.42 -11.16
CA THR A 191 -11.23 7.40 -12.52
C THR A 191 -12.76 7.54 -12.46
N PRO A 192 -13.43 7.87 -13.57
CA PRO A 192 -14.89 7.90 -13.60
C PRO A 192 -15.54 6.56 -13.23
N SER A 193 -14.86 5.44 -13.51
CA SER A 193 -15.35 4.08 -13.27
C SER A 193 -14.77 3.41 -12.03
N GLY A 194 -13.91 4.07 -11.25
CA GLY A 194 -13.25 3.48 -10.10
C GLY A 194 -11.93 4.16 -9.78
N TRP A 195 -10.83 3.40 -9.72
CA TRP A 195 -9.50 3.94 -9.45
C TRP A 195 -8.39 2.98 -9.90
N THR A 196 -7.18 3.49 -10.08
CA THR A 196 -6.01 2.69 -10.45
C THR A 196 -4.96 2.72 -9.35
N HIS A 197 -4.17 1.65 -9.25
CA HIS A 197 -2.93 1.60 -8.48
C HIS A 197 -1.76 1.31 -9.41
N GLU A 198 -1.00 2.35 -9.70
CA GLU A 198 0.23 2.32 -10.48
C GLU A 198 1.43 2.10 -9.56
N GLN A 199 2.33 1.21 -9.96
CA GLN A 199 3.48 0.80 -9.17
C GLN A 199 4.74 0.88 -10.03
N PHE A 200 5.58 1.86 -9.75
CA PHE A 200 6.89 2.00 -10.38
C PHE A 200 7.91 1.24 -9.56
N ASN A 201 8.09 -0.04 -9.88
CA ASN A 201 8.94 -0.94 -9.14
C ASN A 201 10.36 -0.97 -9.72
N THR A 202 11.36 -1.06 -8.86
CA THR A 202 12.71 -1.55 -9.20
C THR A 202 12.96 -2.82 -8.40
N LYS A 203 13.27 -3.92 -9.10
CA LYS A 203 13.70 -5.20 -8.53
C LYS A 203 15.16 -5.08 -8.14
N VAL A 204 15.49 -5.30 -6.87
CA VAL A 204 16.83 -5.07 -6.33
C VAL A 204 17.30 -6.29 -5.54
N LEU A 205 18.47 -6.81 -5.90
CA LEU A 205 19.21 -7.75 -5.07
C LEU A 205 20.06 -6.96 -4.07
N ARG A 206 19.76 -7.09 -2.79
CA ARG A 206 20.54 -6.55 -1.68
C ARG A 206 21.46 -7.63 -1.14
N LYS A 207 22.76 -7.35 -1.10
CA LYS A 207 23.79 -8.31 -0.69
C LYS A 207 24.18 -8.11 0.77
N PRO A 208 24.71 -9.15 1.45
CA PRO A 208 25.13 -9.04 2.84
C PRO A 208 26.21 -7.99 3.11
N ASP A 209 27.00 -7.63 2.09
CA ASP A 209 28.02 -6.57 2.16
C ASP A 209 27.44 -5.14 2.07
N GLY A 210 26.10 -5.01 1.99
CA GLY A 210 25.39 -3.74 1.86
C GLY A 210 25.27 -3.23 0.42
N SER A 211 25.91 -3.88 -0.56
CA SER A 211 25.78 -3.50 -1.96
C SER A 211 24.41 -3.88 -2.53
N GLN A 212 23.98 -3.11 -3.53
CA GLN A 212 22.68 -3.28 -4.18
C GLN A 212 22.88 -3.42 -5.68
N GLU A 213 22.19 -4.39 -6.28
CA GLU A 213 22.22 -4.67 -7.70
C GLU A 213 20.79 -4.56 -8.26
N PRO A 214 20.44 -3.46 -8.94
CA PRO A 214 19.18 -3.34 -9.64
C PRO A 214 19.10 -4.35 -10.80
N ILE A 215 18.04 -5.14 -10.85
CA ILE A 215 17.83 -6.17 -11.87
C ILE A 215 17.04 -5.61 -13.04
N ALA A 216 15.84 -5.11 -12.76
CA ALA A 216 14.94 -4.53 -13.75
C ALA A 216 13.96 -3.55 -13.09
N ARG A 217 13.45 -2.60 -13.87
CA ARG A 217 12.23 -1.85 -13.52
C ARG A 217 11.01 -2.61 -14.01
N GLU A 218 9.94 -2.55 -13.24
CA GLU A 218 8.64 -3.13 -13.56
C GLU A 218 7.56 -2.05 -13.36
N PHE A 219 6.66 -1.93 -14.33
CA PHE A 219 5.42 -1.19 -14.13
C PHE A 219 4.34 -2.19 -13.73
N GLY A 220 3.79 -2.00 -12.53
CA GLY A 220 2.60 -2.69 -12.07
C GLY A 220 1.38 -1.79 -12.20
N PHE A 221 0.30 -2.31 -12.75
CA PHE A 221 -0.95 -1.59 -12.97
C PHE A 221 -2.10 -2.45 -12.45
N ASN A 222 -2.76 -1.96 -11.40
CA ASN A 222 -3.98 -2.57 -10.91
C ASN A 222 -5.14 -1.63 -11.29
N ASP A 223 -6.14 -2.14 -12.00
CA ASP A 223 -7.32 -1.38 -12.43
C ASP A 223 -8.55 -1.85 -11.65
N TYR A 224 -9.07 -1.00 -10.77
CA TYR A 224 -10.28 -1.28 -9.99
C TYR A 224 -11.47 -0.66 -10.70
N ARG A 225 -12.24 -1.48 -11.42
CA ARG A 225 -13.43 -1.05 -12.16
C ARG A 225 -14.67 -1.42 -11.37
N LYS A 226 -15.51 -0.43 -11.05
CA LYS A 226 -16.78 -0.64 -10.35
C LYS A 226 -17.61 -1.67 -11.12
N THR A 227 -18.19 -2.61 -10.39
CA THR A 227 -18.98 -3.69 -10.97
C THR A 227 -20.25 -3.93 -10.17
N THR A 228 -21.27 -4.44 -10.86
CA THR A 228 -22.49 -5.00 -10.26
C THR A 228 -22.70 -6.45 -10.70
N GLU A 229 -21.70 -7.06 -11.33
CA GLU A 229 -21.78 -8.40 -11.93
C GLU A 229 -21.66 -9.52 -10.88
N LEU A 230 -21.07 -9.23 -9.71
CA LEU A 230 -20.91 -10.16 -8.60
C LEU A 230 -21.69 -9.71 -7.37
N ASP A 231 -22.28 -10.68 -6.66
CA ASP A 231 -22.86 -10.48 -5.33
C ASP A 231 -21.77 -10.49 -4.23
N PHE A 232 -21.49 -9.31 -3.67
CA PHE A 232 -20.53 -9.12 -2.57
C PHE A 232 -21.11 -9.34 -1.16
N ALA A 233 -22.38 -9.77 -1.02
CA ALA A 233 -22.97 -10.10 0.28
C ALA A 233 -22.11 -11.02 1.18
N PRO A 234 -21.39 -12.05 0.64
CA PRO A 234 -20.48 -12.86 1.44
C PRO A 234 -19.39 -12.04 2.14
N ALA A 235 -18.80 -11.06 1.44
CA ALA A 235 -17.72 -10.24 2.01
C ALA A 235 -18.23 -9.36 3.14
N TYR A 236 -19.40 -8.72 2.98
CA TYR A 236 -20.01 -7.94 4.06
C TYR A 236 -20.38 -8.83 5.27
N ALA A 237 -20.92 -10.03 5.03
CA ALA A 237 -21.24 -10.97 6.09
C ALA A 237 -19.98 -11.44 6.84
N TYR A 238 -18.91 -11.78 6.10
CA TYR A 238 -17.61 -12.13 6.68
C TYR A 238 -17.06 -10.99 7.52
N TRP A 239 -17.05 -9.76 6.99
CA TRP A 239 -16.54 -8.59 7.71
C TRP A 239 -17.33 -8.33 8.98
N LYS A 240 -18.66 -8.30 8.90
CA LYS A 240 -19.55 -8.12 10.06
C LYS A 240 -19.27 -9.15 11.15
N GLY A 241 -19.04 -10.41 10.77
CA GLY A 241 -18.76 -11.51 11.70
C GLY A 241 -17.34 -11.51 12.28
N THR A 242 -16.35 -10.89 11.63
CA THR A 242 -14.93 -11.02 11.99
C THR A 242 -14.20 -9.71 12.32
N GLN A 243 -14.78 -8.54 12.03
CA GLN A 243 -14.13 -7.25 12.23
C GLN A 243 -13.63 -7.01 13.66
N GLY A 244 -14.37 -7.49 14.67
CA GLY A 244 -13.97 -7.40 16.08
C GLY A 244 -12.75 -8.26 16.41
N TYR A 245 -12.60 -9.41 15.76
CA TYR A 245 -11.40 -10.24 15.86
C TYR A 245 -10.21 -9.55 15.17
N TRP A 246 -10.39 -9.03 13.96
CA TRP A 246 -9.34 -8.32 13.24
C TRP A 246 -8.91 -7.03 13.94
N ALA A 247 -9.83 -6.31 14.61
CA ALA A 247 -9.48 -5.17 15.45
C ALA A 247 -8.52 -5.57 16.59
N LYS A 248 -8.72 -6.75 17.20
CA LYS A 248 -7.80 -7.28 18.21
C LYS A 248 -6.43 -7.59 17.62
N VAL A 249 -6.37 -8.19 16.43
CA VAL A 249 -5.11 -8.47 15.72
C VAL A 249 -4.36 -7.17 15.40
N ARG A 250 -5.05 -6.16 14.83
CA ARG A 250 -4.48 -4.83 14.57
C ARG A 250 -3.90 -4.19 15.82
N ALA A 251 -4.59 -4.29 16.96
CA ALA A 251 -4.10 -3.76 18.23
C ALA A 251 -2.79 -4.42 18.72
N ARG A 252 -2.48 -5.67 18.33
CA ARG A 252 -1.17 -6.29 18.61
C ARG A 252 -0.10 -5.76 17.66
N TRP A 253 -0.41 -5.66 16.36
CA TRP A 253 0.52 -5.08 15.38
C TRP A 253 0.90 -3.64 15.73
N ALA A 254 -0.06 -2.82 16.16
CA ALA A 254 0.15 -1.44 16.59
C ALA A 254 1.23 -1.30 17.67
N ARG A 255 1.32 -2.27 18.60
CA ARG A 255 2.35 -2.25 19.67
C ARG A 255 3.78 -2.28 19.12
N PHE A 256 3.99 -2.88 17.95
CA PHE A 256 5.30 -2.96 17.31
C PHE A 256 5.52 -1.85 16.26
N LEU A 257 4.44 -1.34 15.66
CA LEU A 257 4.53 -0.44 14.50
C LEU A 257 4.33 1.04 14.86
N ASP A 258 3.74 1.32 16.02
CA ASP A 258 3.56 2.69 16.51
C ASP A 258 4.70 3.13 17.44
N THR A 259 5.62 2.23 17.76
CA THR A 259 6.77 2.54 18.64
C THR A 259 8.07 1.92 18.11
N PRO A 260 9.19 2.68 18.11
CA PRO A 260 10.51 2.11 17.85
C PRO A 260 10.84 0.94 18.80
N PRO A 261 11.59 -0.08 18.35
CA PRO A 261 12.39 -0.10 17.12
C PRO A 261 11.64 -0.60 15.87
N GLY A 262 10.43 -1.15 16.01
CA GLY A 262 9.75 -1.92 14.95
C GLY A 262 9.71 -3.41 15.26
N LEU A 263 9.64 -4.24 14.23
CA LEU A 263 9.56 -5.70 14.37
C LEU A 263 10.41 -6.48 13.37
N HIS A 264 10.76 -7.70 13.76
CA HIS A 264 11.24 -8.78 12.92
C HIS A 264 10.25 -9.95 12.97
N LEU A 265 9.92 -10.52 11.81
CA LEU A 265 9.12 -11.75 11.72
C LEU A 265 10.02 -12.96 11.57
N LYS A 266 9.88 -13.91 12.49
CA LYS A 266 10.56 -15.21 12.45
C LYS A 266 9.95 -16.18 11.42
N THR A 267 8.91 -15.77 10.71
CA THR A 267 8.25 -16.60 9.71
C THR A 267 9.14 -16.81 8.48
N LYS A 268 8.73 -17.68 7.56
CA LYS A 268 9.23 -17.63 6.17
C LYS A 268 8.55 -16.47 5.43
N PRO A 269 9.07 -16.03 4.27
CA PRO A 269 8.45 -14.95 3.49
C PRO A 269 6.98 -15.19 3.12
N ASP A 270 6.52 -16.44 3.12
CA ASP A 270 5.10 -16.76 2.89
C ASP A 270 4.16 -16.39 4.04
N GLY A 271 4.68 -16.12 5.25
CA GLY A 271 3.90 -15.73 6.43
C GLY A 271 2.93 -16.80 6.95
N MET A 272 2.91 -18.01 6.37
CA MET A 272 1.82 -18.97 6.57
C MET A 272 1.67 -19.43 8.02
N ALA A 273 2.77 -19.45 8.76
CA ALA A 273 2.79 -19.79 10.18
C ALA A 273 1.96 -18.83 11.05
N MET A 274 1.75 -17.59 10.61
CA MET A 274 0.82 -16.65 11.25
C MET A 274 -0.53 -16.58 10.53
N ILE A 275 -0.54 -16.63 9.19
CA ILE A 275 -1.77 -16.55 8.40
C ILE A 275 -2.75 -17.67 8.78
N MET A 276 -2.29 -18.93 8.79
CA MET A 276 -3.15 -20.09 9.07
C MET A 276 -3.86 -20.01 10.42
N PRO A 277 -3.16 -19.86 11.57
CA PRO A 277 -3.84 -19.81 12.86
C PRO A 277 -4.75 -18.58 12.98
N MET A 278 -4.38 -17.43 12.39
CA MET A 278 -5.22 -16.24 12.45
C MET A 278 -6.53 -16.40 11.68
N PHE A 279 -6.49 -17.00 10.49
CA PHE A 279 -7.70 -17.26 9.70
C PHE A 279 -8.57 -18.34 10.36
N GLN A 280 -7.98 -19.39 10.94
CA GLN A 280 -8.72 -20.38 11.74
C GLN A 280 -9.41 -19.74 12.96
N GLN A 281 -8.74 -18.80 13.61
CA GLN A 281 -9.34 -18.04 14.72
C GLN A 281 -10.47 -17.12 14.23
N ALA A 282 -10.30 -16.42 13.10
CA ALA A 282 -11.35 -15.61 12.49
C ALA A 282 -12.58 -16.46 12.11
N GLU A 283 -12.37 -17.64 11.51
CA GLU A 283 -13.43 -18.58 11.17
C GLU A 283 -14.18 -19.06 12.42
N ARG A 284 -13.47 -19.40 13.50
CA ARG A 284 -14.10 -19.75 14.78
C ARG A 284 -15.00 -18.63 15.29
N VAL A 285 -14.55 -17.38 15.23
CA VAL A 285 -15.36 -16.21 15.62
C VAL A 285 -16.58 -16.06 14.71
N GLN A 286 -16.41 -16.24 13.41
CA GLN A 286 -17.51 -16.22 12.45
C GLN A 286 -18.58 -17.30 12.75
N GLN A 287 -18.15 -18.47 13.22
CA GLN A 287 -19.02 -19.56 13.69
C GLN A 287 -19.62 -19.33 15.09
N GLY A 288 -19.48 -18.13 15.67
CA GLY A 288 -19.99 -17.79 17.00
C GLY A 288 -19.17 -18.35 18.17
N LYS A 289 -18.00 -18.94 17.92
CA LYS A 289 -17.11 -19.47 18.97
C LYS A 289 -16.23 -18.35 19.53
N ARG A 290 -15.91 -18.44 20.82
CA ARG A 290 -15.01 -17.51 21.48
C ARG A 290 -13.54 -17.81 21.16
N VAL A 291 -12.78 -16.78 20.77
CA VAL A 291 -11.32 -16.78 20.76
C VAL A 291 -10.84 -15.89 21.90
N LYS A 292 -10.02 -16.45 22.81
CA LYS A 292 -9.45 -15.69 23.93
C LYS A 292 -8.25 -14.88 23.44
N ASP A 293 -8.03 -13.72 24.04
CA ASP A 293 -6.91 -12.83 23.72
C ASP A 293 -5.55 -13.55 23.82
N ALA A 294 -5.36 -14.40 24.83
CA ALA A 294 -4.16 -15.23 24.97
C ALA A 294 -3.87 -16.15 23.76
N GLN A 295 -4.89 -16.55 22.98
CA GLN A 295 -4.70 -17.35 21.76
C GLN A 295 -4.15 -16.50 20.62
N ILE A 296 -4.51 -15.22 20.55
CA ILE A 296 -3.95 -14.27 19.60
C ILE A 296 -2.52 -13.96 20.03
N ASP A 297 -2.32 -13.66 21.31
CA ASP A 297 -1.03 -13.29 21.88
C ASP A 297 0.01 -14.41 21.72
N ALA A 298 -0.40 -15.68 21.81
CA ALA A 298 0.48 -16.83 21.56
C ALA A 298 1.05 -16.84 20.13
N VAL A 299 0.26 -16.46 19.12
CA VAL A 299 0.74 -16.37 17.72
C VAL A 299 1.80 -15.27 17.60
N PHE A 300 1.56 -14.11 18.20
CA PHE A 300 2.52 -13.00 18.19
C PHE A 300 3.80 -13.35 18.95
N ALA A 301 3.71 -13.91 20.16
CA ALA A 301 4.87 -14.30 20.94
C ALA A 301 5.75 -15.34 20.21
N GLN A 302 5.12 -16.24 19.45
CA GLN A 302 5.83 -17.26 18.70
C GLN A 302 6.58 -16.68 17.48
N TRP A 303 6.02 -15.68 16.80
CA TRP A 303 6.48 -15.29 15.45
C TRP A 303 6.97 -13.86 15.29
N VAL A 304 6.72 -12.99 16.26
CA VAL A 304 7.07 -11.57 16.20
C VAL A 304 8.01 -11.25 17.35
N GLU A 305 9.08 -10.53 17.04
CA GLU A 305 9.98 -9.95 18.03
C GLU A 305 10.32 -8.50 17.64
N PRO A 306 10.79 -7.67 18.60
CA PRO A 306 11.25 -6.32 18.27
C PRO A 306 12.35 -6.35 17.22
N ALA A 307 12.38 -5.36 16.32
CA ALA A 307 13.49 -5.20 15.39
C ALA A 307 14.79 -4.93 16.17
N ASN A 308 15.88 -5.52 15.69
CA ASN A 308 17.24 -5.23 16.17
C ASN A 308 17.79 -3.93 15.59
#